data_AF-A0A074V657-F1
#
_entry.id   AF-A0A074V657-F1
#
_cell.length_a   1.000
_cell.length_b   1.000
_cell.length_c   1.000
_cell.angle_alpha   90.00
_cell.angle_beta   90.00
_cell.angle_gamma   90.00
#
_symmetry.space_group_name_H-M   'P 1'
#
loop_
_entity.id
_entity.type
_entity.pdbx_description
1 polymer ?
#
loop_
_entity_poly.entity_id
_entity_poly.type
_entity_poly.pdbx_seq_one_letter_code
_entity_poly.pdbx_strand_id
1 'polypeptide(L)' 'MNPQVNPHNLKTGINLKYRKGAIKRTITGWKEISTMSLAMYYNGNRDKFYCAKLNYVLKFI' A
#
# COMPACT_ATOMS: atom_id res chain seq x y z
N MET A 1 12.73 -18.33 -3.99
CA MET A 1 12.77 -19.79 -4.15
C MET A 1 13.91 -20.12 -5.10
N ASN A 2 14.65 -21.21 -4.90
CA ASN A 2 15.67 -21.60 -5.89
C ASN A 2 14.96 -21.82 -7.24
N PRO A 3 15.32 -21.10 -8.31
CA PRO A 3 14.63 -21.19 -9.60
C PRO A 3 14.63 -22.61 -10.18
N GLN A 4 15.56 -23.44 -9.72
CA GLN A 4 15.81 -24.79 -10.20
C GLN A 4 15.05 -25.88 -9.42
N VAL A 5 14.34 -25.53 -8.35
CA VAL A 5 13.63 -26.50 -7.50
C VAL A 5 12.15 -26.48 -7.85
N ASN A 6 11.66 -27.53 -8.50
CA ASN A 6 10.23 -27.75 -8.72
C ASN A 6 9.56 -28.03 -7.35
N PRO A 7 8.54 -27.25 -6.93
CA PRO A 7 7.83 -27.44 -5.67
C PRO A 7 7.23 -28.85 -5.49
N HIS A 8 6.83 -29.51 -6.58
CA HIS A 8 6.27 -30.87 -6.55
C HIS A 8 7.32 -31.95 -6.26
N ASN A 9 8.61 -31.62 -6.36
CA ASN A 9 9.72 -32.53 -6.11
C ASN A 9 10.38 -32.29 -4.74
N LEU A 10 9.73 -31.53 -3.85
CA LEU A 10 10.22 -31.32 -2.49
C LEU A 10 10.11 -32.61 -1.68
N LYS A 11 11.23 -33.00 -1.07
CA LYS A 11 11.34 -34.15 -0.18
C LYS A 11 11.94 -33.71 1.15
N THR A 12 11.59 -34.42 2.22
CA THR A 12 12.19 -34.24 3.54
C THR A 12 13.71 -34.40 3.45
N GLY A 13 14.46 -33.46 4.04
CA GLY A 13 15.93 -33.45 4.01
C GLY A 13 16.55 -32.58 2.91
N ILE A 14 15.76 -31.97 2.01
CA ILE A 14 16.28 -31.00 1.05
C ILE A 14 16.51 -29.64 1.73
N ASN A 15 17.73 -29.11 1.59
CA ASN A 15 18.06 -27.76 2.05
C ASN A 15 17.60 -26.71 1.03
N LEU A 16 16.61 -25.89 1.42
CA LEU A 16 16.13 -24.78 0.62
C LEU A 16 16.98 -23.53 0.85
N LYS A 17 17.58 -23.01 -0.21
CA LYS A 17 18.25 -21.71 -0.16
C LYS A 17 17.19 -20.60 -0.29
N TYR A 18 17.20 -19.67 0.64
CA TYR A 18 16.39 -18.46 0.59
C TYR A 18 17.29 -17.23 0.75
N ARG A 19 16.84 -16.11 0.19
CA ARG A 19 17.42 -14.80 0.45
C ARG A 19 16.29 -13.87 0.79
N LYS A 20 16.47 -13.06 1.84
CA LYS A 20 15.51 -11.99 2.16
C LYS A 20 15.42 -11.06 0.96
N GLY A 21 14.26 -11.01 0.32
CA GLY A 21 13.97 -10.02 -0.71
C GLY A 21 13.97 -8.62 -0.10
N ALA A 22 14.47 -7.64 -0.84
CA ALA A 22 14.36 -6.24 -0.46
C ALA A 22 13.42 -5.55 -1.46
N ILE A 23 12.32 -4.99 -0.95
CA ILE A 23 11.44 -4.14 -1.75
C ILE A 23 12.03 -2.74 -1.71
N LYS A 24 12.57 -2.26 -2.85
CA LYS A 24 12.93 -0.86 -3.00
C LYS A 24 11.65 -0.06 -3.23
N ARG A 25 11.31 0.81 -2.27
CA ARG A 25 10.20 1.76 -2.43
C ARG A 25 10.77 3.04 -3.02
N THR A 26 10.36 3.38 -4.23
CA THR A 26 10.72 4.62 -4.91
C THR A 26 9.47 5.47 -5.08
N ILE A 27 9.57 6.79 -4.92
CA ILE A 27 8.48 7.71 -5.25
C ILE A 27 8.37 7.75 -6.78
N THR A 28 7.25 7.26 -7.32
CA THR A 28 6.99 7.24 -8.77
C THR A 28 6.23 8.46 -9.27
N GLY A 29 5.75 9.31 -8.36
CA GLY A 29 5.05 10.54 -8.68
C GLY A 29 4.25 11.09 -7.49
N TRP A 30 3.63 12.24 -7.72
CA TRP A 30 2.72 12.89 -6.78
C TRP A 30 1.29 12.78 -7.29
N LYS A 31 0.34 12.71 -6.36
CA LYS A 31 -1.09 12.69 -6.69
C LYS A 31 -1.70 14.03 -6.30
N GLU A 32 -2.53 14.59 -7.17
CA GLU A 32 -3.33 15.76 -6.83
C GLU A 32 -4.28 15.48 -5.66
N ILE A 33 -4.32 16.41 -4.71
CA ILE A 33 -5.09 16.28 -3.48
C ILE A 33 -6.26 17.26 -3.52
N SER A 34 -7.47 16.70 -3.44
CA SER A 34 -8.71 17.40 -3.15
C SER A 34 -9.29 16.96 -1.80
N THR A 35 -10.18 17.76 -1.22
CA THR A 35 -10.93 17.39 0.00
C THR A 35 -11.70 16.07 -0.17
N MET A 36 -12.22 15.79 -1.36
CA MET A 36 -12.84 14.52 -1.72
C MET A 36 -11.82 13.36 -1.70
N SER A 37 -10.64 13.54 -2.29
CA SER A 37 -9.59 12.52 -2.25
C SER A 37 -9.15 12.22 -0.82
N LEU A 38 -9.04 13.25 0.02
CA LEU A 38 -8.71 13.08 1.44
C LEU A 38 -9.79 12.31 2.19
N ALA A 39 -11.07 12.59 1.92
CA ALA A 39 -12.17 11.85 2.51
C ALA A 39 -12.18 10.38 2.09
N MET A 40 -11.90 10.08 0.82
CA MET A 40 -11.87 8.70 0.33
C MET A 40 -10.72 7.88 0.93
N TYR A 41 -9.52 8.45 1.02
CA TYR A 41 -8.32 7.70 1.44
C TYR A 41 -8.05 7.71 2.95
N TYR A 42 -8.49 8.75 3.67
CA TYR A 42 -8.06 8.96 5.05
C TYR A 42 -9.19 9.04 6.09
N ASN A 43 -10.46 9.19 5.69
CA ASN A 43 -11.58 9.16 6.64
C ASN A 43 -11.80 7.76 7.25
N GLY A 44 -11.41 6.71 6.52
CA GLY A 44 -11.63 5.32 6.96
C GLY A 44 -13.11 4.98 7.16
N ASN A 45 -14.00 5.59 6.37
CA ASN A 45 -15.46 5.45 6.46
C ASN A 45 -16.09 5.80 7.83
N ARG A 46 -15.45 6.68 8.62
CA ARG A 46 -15.90 7.04 9.97
C ARG A 46 -16.93 8.15 9.98
N ASP A 47 -16.56 9.33 9.46
CA ASP A 47 -17.41 10.51 9.50
C ASP A 47 -18.02 10.79 8.12
N LYS A 48 -19.34 10.63 8.01
CA LYS A 48 -20.09 10.89 6.77
C LYS A 48 -19.99 12.34 6.29
N PHE A 49 -19.60 13.28 7.15
CA PHE A 49 -19.44 14.70 6.84
C PHE A 49 -17.98 15.14 6.73
N TYR A 50 -17.02 14.20 6.74
CA TYR A 50 -15.60 14.52 6.73
C TYR A 50 -15.19 15.42 5.55
N CYS A 51 -15.68 15.12 4.34
CA CYS A 51 -15.44 15.93 3.15
C CYS A 51 -15.99 17.37 3.31
N ALA A 52 -17.20 17.52 3.88
CA ALA A 52 -17.81 18.82 4.10
C ALA A 52 -17.03 19.66 5.13
N LYS A 53 -16.51 19.03 6.19
CA LYS A 53 -15.65 19.69 7.18
C LYS A 53 -14.34 20.18 6.54
N LEU A 54 -13.70 19.36 5.72
CA LEU A 54 -12.50 19.76 4.98
C LEU A 54 -12.78 20.91 4.01
N ASN A 55 -13.90 20.85 3.27
CA ASN A 55 -14.33 21.94 2.39
C ASN A 55 -14.64 23.22 3.16
N TYR A 56 -15.19 23.13 4.37
CA TYR A 56 -15.42 24.29 5.21
C TYR A 56 -14.10 24.94 5.62
N VAL A 57 -13.17 24.18 6.17
CA VAL A 57 -11.86 24.69 6.62
C VAL A 57 -11.06 25.29 5.45
N LEU A 58 -11.10 24.67 4.27
CA LEU A 58 -10.39 25.16 3.08
C LEU A 58 -10.82 26.58 2.66
N LYS A 59 -12.02 27.04 3.02
CA LYS A 59 -12.48 28.41 2.71
C LYS A 59 -11.79 29.50 3.54
N PHE A 60 -11.09 29.12 4.62
CA PHE A 60 -10.45 30.05 5.55
C PHE A 60 -8.92 30.04 5.45
N ILE A 61 -8.38 29.42 4.40
CA ILE A 61 -6.97 29.40 4.02
C ILE A 61 -6.84 30.23 2.75
#